data_AF-A0AAJ6VMD1-F1
#
_entry.id   AF-A0AAJ6VMD1-F1
#
_cell.length_a   1.000
_cell.length_b   1.000
_cell.length_c   1.000
_cell.angle_alpha   90.00
_cell.angle_beta   90.00
_cell.angle_gamma   90.00
#
_symmetry.space_group_name_H-M   'P 1'
#
loop_
_entity.id
_entity.type
_entity.pdbx_description
1 polymer ?
#
loop_
_entity_poly.entity_id
_entity_poly.type
_entity_poly.pdbx_seq_one_letter_code
_entity_poly.pdbx_strand_id
1 'polypeptide(L)'
;MSERTPAPYAPRSVYGYAMYIGSNMLLLLYLVWAFVPEEFLHEKLGLTYWPSKYWAVALPVWILTAIAVFAFAIYPAINISMTPNIDDLRTITDEYCLERRESIPGGIPPVSDIPITEVCRKLYLQND
;
A
#
# COMPACT_ATOMS: atom_id res chain seq x y z
N MET A 1 10.52 -22.40 11.86
CA MET A 1 11.16 -21.10 11.54
C MET A 1 10.67 -20.69 10.17
N SER A 2 9.84 -19.64 10.04
CA SER A 2 9.32 -19.23 8.72
C SER A 2 10.46 -18.69 7.87
N GLU A 3 10.79 -19.38 6.78
CA GLU A 3 11.85 -18.98 5.85
C GLU A 3 11.40 -17.69 5.13
N ARG A 4 11.88 -16.53 5.59
CA ARG A 4 11.60 -15.22 5.00
C ARG A 4 12.57 -14.93 3.85
N THR A 5 12.64 -15.84 2.89
CA THR A 5 13.38 -15.59 1.63
C THR A 5 12.45 -14.92 0.61
N PRO A 6 12.88 -13.87 -0.11
CA PRO A 6 12.12 -13.30 -1.24
C PRO A 6 12.15 -14.18 -2.49
N ALA A 7 12.94 -15.27 -2.49
CA ALA A 7 13.04 -16.19 -3.62
C ALA A 7 11.73 -16.97 -3.86
N PRO A 8 11.48 -17.45 -5.10
CA PRO A 8 10.36 -18.33 -5.41
C PRO A 8 10.33 -19.53 -4.46
N TYR A 9 9.19 -19.77 -3.83
CA TYR A 9 9.02 -20.81 -2.81
C TYR A 9 7.81 -21.66 -3.16
N ALA A 10 8.02 -22.95 -3.40
CA ALA A 10 6.97 -23.85 -3.89
C ALA A 10 5.73 -23.92 -2.98
N PRO A 11 5.84 -23.92 -1.64
CA PRO A 11 4.64 -23.82 -0.80
C PRO A 11 3.86 -22.50 -0.96
N ARG A 12 4.51 -21.38 -1.26
CA ARG A 12 3.83 -20.09 -1.51
C ARG A 12 3.02 -20.11 -2.80
N SER A 13 3.51 -20.78 -3.84
CA SER A 13 2.76 -20.90 -5.10
C SER A 13 1.50 -21.75 -4.93
N VAL A 14 1.51 -22.74 -4.03
CA VAL A 14 0.32 -23.54 -3.71
C VAL A 14 -0.78 -22.68 -3.08
N TYR A 15 -0.46 -21.81 -2.11
CA TYR A 15 -1.45 -20.92 -1.50
C TYR A 15 -2.04 -19.94 -2.51
N GLY A 16 -1.19 -19.34 -3.35
CA GLY A 16 -1.66 -18.43 -4.41
C GLY A 16 -2.57 -19.14 -5.41
N TYR A 17 -2.22 -20.36 -5.81
CA TYR A 17 -3.04 -21.16 -6.72
C TYR A 17 -4.39 -21.59 -6.10
N ALA A 18 -4.38 -22.03 -4.83
CA ALA A 18 -5.60 -22.35 -4.12
C ALA A 18 -6.52 -21.12 -3.96
N MET A 19 -5.95 -19.96 -3.63
CA MET A 19 -6.68 -18.70 -3.55
C MET A 19 -7.23 -18.26 -4.90
N TYR A 20 -6.48 -18.46 -5.99
CA TYR A 20 -6.93 -18.19 -7.36
C TYR A 20 -8.15 -19.04 -7.74
N ILE A 21 -8.10 -20.36 -7.53
CA ILE A 21 -9.26 -21.22 -7.81
C ILE A 21 -10.45 -20.83 -6.93
N GLY A 22 -10.21 -20.66 -5.63
CA GLY A 22 -11.26 -20.31 -4.67
C GLY A 22 -11.93 -18.98 -4.98
N SER A 23 -11.17 -17.94 -5.32
CA SER A 23 -11.71 -16.63 -5.65
C SER A 23 -12.50 -16.63 -6.96
N ASN A 24 -12.03 -17.34 -7.99
CA ASN A 24 -12.76 -17.48 -9.24
C ASN A 24 -14.06 -18.27 -9.06
N MET A 25 -14.04 -19.35 -8.28
CA MET A 25 -15.25 -20.13 -7.98
C MET A 25 -16.28 -19.30 -7.21
N LEU A 26 -15.84 -18.56 -6.17
CA LEU A 26 -16.71 -17.65 -5.41
C LEU A 26 -17.26 -16.52 -6.28
N LEU A 27 -16.44 -15.95 -7.17
CA LEU A 27 -16.88 -14.93 -8.12
C LEU A 27 -17.95 -15.49 -9.07
N LEU A 28 -17.75 -16.67 -9.64
CA LEU A 28 -18.74 -17.31 -10.51
C LEU A 28 -20.05 -17.56 -9.77
N LEU A 29 -20.00 -18.11 -8.56
CA LEU A 29 -21.19 -18.33 -7.73
C LEU A 29 -21.91 -17.01 -7.43
N TYR A 30 -21.15 -15.97 -7.10
CA TYR A 30 -21.69 -14.64 -6.85
C TYR A 30 -22.35 -14.04 -8.10
N LEU A 31 -21.74 -14.16 -9.29
CA LEU A 31 -22.32 -13.65 -10.54
C LEU A 31 -23.58 -14.43 -10.93
N VAL A 32 -23.56 -15.76 -10.81
CA VAL A 32 -24.75 -16.59 -11.04
C VAL A 32 -25.86 -16.16 -10.09
N TRP A 33 -25.56 -16.02 -8.80
CA TRP A 33 -26.54 -15.50 -7.85
C TRP A 33 -26.97 -14.07 -8.19
N ALA A 34 -26.10 -13.16 -8.61
CA ALA A 34 -26.48 -11.77 -8.89
C ALA A 34 -27.39 -11.63 -10.11
N PHE A 35 -27.14 -12.39 -11.18
CA PHE A 35 -27.84 -12.22 -12.47
C PHE A 35 -29.03 -13.16 -12.67
N VAL A 36 -29.09 -14.30 -11.99
CA VAL A 36 -30.23 -15.20 -12.12
C VAL A 36 -31.46 -14.59 -11.41
N PRO A 37 -32.60 -14.46 -12.11
CA PRO A 37 -33.83 -13.92 -11.52
C PRO A 37 -34.31 -14.70 -10.30
N GLU A 38 -34.95 -14.01 -9.37
CA GLU A 38 -35.45 -14.61 -8.12
C GLU A 38 -36.50 -15.68 -8.39
N GLU A 39 -37.36 -15.48 -9.39
CA GLU A 39 -38.42 -16.41 -9.78
C GLU A 39 -37.83 -17.76 -10.19
N PHE A 40 -36.73 -17.74 -10.95
CA PHE A 40 -36.06 -18.96 -11.37
C PHE A 40 -35.47 -19.72 -10.17
N LEU A 41 -34.81 -19.00 -9.26
CA LEU A 41 -34.25 -19.60 -8.05
C LEU A 41 -35.36 -20.14 -7.12
N HIS A 42 -36.53 -19.52 -7.08
CA HIS A 42 -37.65 -19.92 -6.23
C HIS A 42 -38.36 -21.13 -6.83
N GLU A 43 -38.74 -21.06 -8.11
CA GLU A 43 -39.59 -22.05 -8.76
C GLU A 43 -38.83 -23.31 -9.19
N LYS A 44 -37.58 -23.18 -9.65
CA LYS A 44 -36.81 -24.33 -10.18
C LYS A 44 -35.90 -24.97 -9.16
N LEU A 45 -35.27 -24.15 -8.31
CA LEU A 45 -34.32 -24.61 -7.31
C LEU A 45 -34.96 -24.81 -5.93
N GLY A 46 -36.21 -24.34 -5.72
CA GLY A 46 -36.93 -24.48 -4.45
C GLY A 46 -36.31 -23.68 -3.30
N LEU A 47 -35.35 -22.80 -3.62
CA LEU A 47 -34.69 -21.97 -2.64
C LEU A 47 -35.68 -20.86 -2.25
N THR A 48 -36.10 -20.77 -1.00
CA THR A 48 -37.15 -19.81 -0.58
C THR A 48 -36.61 -18.65 0.25
N TYR A 49 -35.42 -18.82 0.82
CA TYR A 49 -34.78 -17.84 1.69
C TYR A 49 -33.34 -17.60 1.25
N TRP A 50 -33.09 -16.42 0.69
CA TRP A 50 -31.74 -15.94 0.37
C TRP A 50 -31.64 -14.42 0.59
N PRO A 51 -30.43 -13.86 0.65
CA PRO A 51 -30.25 -12.41 0.79
C PRO A 51 -30.83 -11.63 -0.39
N SER A 52 -31.47 -10.49 -0.13
CA SER A 52 -31.97 -9.61 -1.20
C SER A 52 -30.89 -9.30 -2.25
N LYS A 53 -31.27 -9.30 -3.54
CA LYS A 53 -30.37 -8.90 -4.65
C LYS A 53 -29.80 -7.51 -4.53
N TYR A 54 -30.39 -6.64 -3.69
CA TYR A 54 -29.80 -5.34 -3.33
C TYR A 54 -28.34 -5.49 -2.87
N TRP A 55 -28.03 -6.56 -2.13
CA TRP A 55 -26.69 -6.85 -1.65
C TRP A 55 -25.68 -7.13 -2.77
N ALA A 56 -26.13 -7.55 -3.94
CA ALA A 56 -25.26 -7.68 -5.11
C ALA A 56 -24.65 -6.32 -5.50
N VAL A 57 -25.37 -5.22 -5.34
CA VAL A 57 -24.81 -3.88 -5.63
C VAL A 57 -24.16 -3.27 -4.38
N ALA A 58 -24.80 -3.43 -3.22
CA ALA A 58 -24.33 -2.80 -1.99
C ALA A 58 -22.94 -3.31 -1.57
N LEU A 59 -22.66 -4.62 -1.68
CA LEU A 59 -21.37 -5.18 -1.27
C LEU A 59 -20.18 -4.58 -2.04
N PRO A 60 -20.15 -4.57 -3.39
CA PRO A 60 -19.09 -3.91 -4.16
C PRO A 60 -18.92 -2.43 -3.80
N VAL A 61 -20.02 -1.69 -3.67
CA VAL A 61 -19.99 -0.25 -3.36
C VAL A 61 -19.37 0.00 -1.99
N TRP A 62 -19.77 -0.75 -0.96
CA TRP A 62 -19.21 -0.62 0.39
C TRP A 62 -17.73 -1.03 0.44
N ILE A 63 -17.33 -2.09 -0.26
CA ILE A 63 -15.92 -2.51 -0.36
C ILE A 63 -15.08 -1.41 -1.01
N LEU A 64 -15.50 -0.88 -2.15
CA LEU A 64 -14.80 0.20 -2.84
C LEU A 64 -14.73 1.47 -2.00
N THR A 65 -15.81 1.81 -1.30
CA THR A 65 -15.86 2.96 -0.39
C THR A 65 -14.88 2.78 0.77
N ALA A 66 -14.85 1.60 1.39
CA ALA A 66 -13.91 1.30 2.47
C ALA A 66 -12.45 1.37 2.00
N ILE A 67 -12.14 0.82 0.82
CA ILE A 67 -10.81 0.90 0.21
C ILE A 67 -10.44 2.36 -0.07
N ALA A 68 -11.34 3.16 -0.64
CA ALA A 68 -11.10 4.56 -0.95
C ALA A 68 -10.86 5.39 0.33
N VAL A 69 -11.71 5.23 1.35
CA VAL A 69 -11.55 5.90 2.64
C VAL A 69 -10.22 5.50 3.28
N PHE A 70 -9.86 4.21 3.21
CA PHE A 70 -8.57 3.76 3.74
C PHE A 70 -7.40 4.39 2.98
N ALA A 71 -7.41 4.32 1.64
CA ALA A 71 -6.30 4.77 0.81
C ALA A 71 -6.09 6.29 0.83
N PHE A 72 -7.18 7.07 0.86
CA PHE A 72 -7.11 8.53 0.71
C PHE A 72 -7.27 9.31 2.01
N ALA A 73 -7.86 8.74 3.05
CA ALA A 73 -8.01 9.41 4.34
C ALA A 73 -7.14 8.75 5.42
N ILE A 74 -7.39 7.48 5.71
CA ILE A 74 -6.78 6.80 6.87
C ILE A 74 -5.28 6.63 6.68
N TYR A 75 -4.85 6.09 5.54
CA TYR A 75 -3.44 5.81 5.29
C TYR A 75 -2.58 7.09 5.27
N PRO A 76 -2.97 8.18 4.57
CA PRO A 76 -2.26 9.45 4.67
C PRO A 76 -2.26 10.04 6.09
N ALA A 77 -3.39 9.96 6.81
CA ALA A 77 -3.47 10.45 8.19
C ALA A 77 -2.49 9.71 9.12
N ILE A 78 -2.37 8.39 8.98
CA ILE A 78 -1.39 7.60 9.72
C ILE A 78 0.04 8.05 9.38
N ASN A 79 0.36 8.19 8.09
CA ASN A 79 1.69 8.64 7.66
C ASN A 79 2.04 10.02 8.24
N ILE A 80 1.11 10.97 8.19
CA ILE A 80 1.31 12.31 8.76
C ILE A 80 1.50 12.23 10.28
N SER A 81 0.72 11.39 10.97
CA SER A 81 0.83 11.24 12.44
C SER A 81 2.17 10.62 12.89
N MET A 82 2.81 9.84 12.02
CA MET A 82 4.12 9.23 12.28
C MET A 82 5.29 10.11 11.81
N THR A 83 5.03 11.13 10.99
CA THR A 83 6.06 12.02 10.47
C THR A 83 6.31 13.15 11.48
N PRO A 84 7.57 13.53 11.76
CA PRO A 84 7.89 14.73 12.54
C PRO A 84 7.24 15.99 11.94
N ASN A 85 7.12 17.05 12.74
CA ASN A 85 6.64 18.34 12.24
C ASN A 85 7.55 18.81 11.07
N ILE A 86 6.97 19.52 10.10
CA ILE A 86 7.65 19.99 8.89
C ILE A 86 8.86 20.88 9.24
N ASP A 87 8.78 21.62 10.36
CA ASP A 87 9.85 22.50 10.82
C ASP A 87 10.96 21.78 11.62
N ASP A 88 10.85 20.47 11.83
CA ASP A 88 11.81 19.70 12.61
C ASP A 88 13.05 19.36 11.76
N LEU A 89 14.25 19.65 12.27
CA LEU A 89 15.52 19.34 11.60
C LEU A 89 15.68 17.85 11.27
N ARG A 90 15.01 16.97 12.04
CA ARG A 90 14.96 15.51 11.77
C ARG A 90 14.33 15.15 10.43
N THR A 91 13.58 16.07 9.80
CA THR A 91 13.06 15.89 8.43
C THR A 91 14.14 16.08 7.36
N ILE A 92 15.29 16.70 7.71
CA ILE A 92 16.40 17.01 6.81
C ILE A 92 17.62 16.13 7.11
N THR A 93 17.92 15.88 8.39
CA THR A 93 19.10 15.11 8.82
C THR A 93 18.71 13.95 9.72
N ASP A 94 19.31 12.79 9.51
CA ASP A 94 19.16 11.62 10.40
C ASP A 94 20.28 11.54 11.46
N GLU A 95 20.22 10.51 12.29
CA GLU A 95 21.22 10.25 13.36
C GLU A 95 22.60 9.83 12.82
N TYR A 96 22.69 9.49 11.54
CA TYR A 96 23.92 9.07 10.87
C TYR A 96 24.58 10.20 10.06
N CYS A 97 23.93 11.37 9.99
CA CYS A 97 24.42 12.56 9.32
C CYS A 97 25.80 12.97 9.88
N LEU A 98 26.79 13.06 9.00
CA LEU A 98 28.14 13.46 9.36
C LEU A 98 28.31 14.97 9.19
N GLU A 99 28.34 15.69 10.30
CA GLU A 99 28.59 17.13 10.28
C GLU A 99 30.00 17.47 9.75
N ARG A 100 30.11 18.58 9.03
CA ARG A 100 31.40 19.09 8.55
C ARG A 100 32.27 19.48 9.73
N ARG A 101 33.41 18.80 9.86
CA ARG A 101 34.47 19.14 10.82
C ARG A 101 35.57 19.96 10.16
N GLU A 102 36.24 20.80 10.94
CA GLU A 102 37.38 21.57 10.45
C GLU A 102 38.49 20.65 9.94
N SER A 103 39.02 20.98 8.76
CA SER A 103 40.14 20.24 8.16
C SER A 103 41.46 20.73 8.74
N ILE A 104 42.37 19.78 8.97
CA ILE A 104 43.74 20.09 9.38
C ILE A 104 44.44 20.81 8.22
N PRO A 105 45.12 21.96 8.44
CA PRO A 105 45.82 22.66 7.37
C PRO A 105 46.81 21.76 6.62
N GLY A 106 46.59 21.59 5.31
CA GLY A 106 47.41 20.70 4.45
C GLY A 106 47.00 19.22 4.46
N GLY A 107 45.99 18.85 5.23
CA GLY A 107 45.42 17.50 5.27
C GLY A 107 44.25 17.31 4.30
N ILE A 108 43.84 16.04 4.13
CA ILE A 108 42.62 15.69 3.41
C ILE A 108 41.42 16.02 4.32
N PRO A 109 40.39 16.73 3.84
CA PRO A 109 39.20 17.02 4.64
C PRO A 109 38.49 15.74 5.06
N PRO A 110 37.94 15.69 6.30
CA PRO A 110 37.18 14.54 6.76
C PRO A 110 35.90 14.37 5.93
N VAL A 111 35.42 13.12 5.81
CA VAL A 111 34.14 12.83 5.18
C VAL A 111 33.00 13.46 5.98
N SER A 112 32.13 14.19 5.29
CA SER A 112 30.96 14.86 5.89
C SER A 112 29.86 14.97 4.85
N ASP A 113 28.61 14.97 5.31
CA ASP A 113 27.46 15.19 4.45
C ASP A 113 27.33 16.66 4.06
N ILE A 114 26.89 16.90 2.83
CA ILE A 114 26.70 18.25 2.30
C ILE A 114 25.24 18.64 2.53
N PRO A 115 24.94 19.78 3.16
CA PRO A 115 23.57 20.22 3.37
C PRO A 115 22.81 20.32 2.04
N ILE A 116 21.55 19.88 2.04
CA ILE A 116 20.71 19.87 0.83
C ILE A 116 20.63 21.24 0.15
N THR A 117 20.68 22.33 0.94
CA THR A 117 20.71 23.70 0.42
C THR A 117 21.96 23.99 -0.44
N GLU A 118 23.13 23.47 -0.07
CA GLU A 118 24.36 23.64 -0.85
C GLU A 118 24.34 22.78 -2.11
N VAL A 119 23.82 21.54 -2.02
CA VAL A 119 23.62 20.64 -3.17
C VAL A 119 22.68 21.29 -4.18
N CYS A 120 21.50 21.76 -3.74
CA CYS A 120 20.54 22.41 -4.62
C CYS A 120 21.11 23.69 -5.25
N ARG A 121 21.89 24.46 -4.49
CA ARG A 121 22.52 25.67 -5.02
C ARG A 121 23.47 25.35 -6.16
N LYS A 122 24.33 24.34 -5.98
CA LYS A 122 25.33 23.95 -6.98
C LYS A 122 24.71 23.26 -8.20
N LEU A 123 23.76 22.35 -7.98
CA LEU A 123 23.21 21.54 -9.07
C LEU A 123 22.09 22.22 -9.87
N TYR A 124 21.28 23.08 -9.22
CA TYR A 124 20.04 23.59 -9.82
C TYR A 124 19.93 25.11 -9.89
N LEU A 125 20.76 25.86 -9.15
CA LEU A 125 20.69 27.33 -9.06
C LEU A 125 21.98 28.02 -9.52
N GLN A 126 22.97 27.29 -10.00
CA GLN A 126 24.05 27.91 -10.78
C GLN A 126 23.44 28.36 -12.12
N ASN A 127 23.02 29.61 -12.17
CA ASN A 127 22.96 30.33 -13.43
C ASN A 127 24.40 30.53 -13.89
N ASP A 128 24.70 30.12 -15.12
CA ASP A 128 25.97 30.43 -15.79
C ASP A 128 26.32 31.93 -15.69
#